data_AF-A0A396IM18-F1
#
_entry.id   AF-A0A396IM18-F1
#
_cell.length_a   1.000
_cell.length_b   1.000
_cell.length_c   1.000
_cell.angle_alpha   90.00
_cell.angle_beta   90.00
_cell.angle_gamma   90.00
#
_symmetry.space_group_name_H-M   'P 1'
#
loop_
_entity.id
_entity.type
_entity.pdbx_description
1 polymer ?
#
loop_
_entity_poly.entity_id
_entity_poly.type
_entity_poly.pdbx_seq_one_letter_code
_entity_poly.pdbx_strand_id
1 'polypeptide(L)'
;MAKLSDPENSPVPKYMQAAELGQECKELIPTLPLEKGWITSHFHQYQGFWLTTRILQGTLSCHKQFQALDTDILIVTTPKAGTTWLKALTFCFAKSRQIFNY
;
A
#
# COMPACT_ATOMS: atom_id res chain seq x y z
N MET A 1 12.63 17.79 20.02
CA MET A 1 11.32 18.28 19.53
C MET A 1 11.57 19.12 18.28
N ALA A 2 11.50 18.52 17.10
CA ALA A 2 11.58 19.28 15.84
C ALA A 2 10.21 19.94 15.59
N LYS A 3 10.22 21.24 15.30
CA LYS A 3 9.01 22.05 15.08
C LYS A 3 8.29 21.61 13.81
N LEU A 4 6.96 21.52 13.89
CA LEU A 4 6.03 21.10 12.83
C LEU A 4 5.87 22.14 11.71
N SER A 5 6.74 23.15 11.60
CA SER A 5 6.54 24.35 10.78
C SER A 5 7.55 24.55 9.65
N ASP A 6 8.42 23.58 9.37
CA ASP A 6 9.31 23.63 8.21
C ASP A 6 8.63 22.98 6.98
N PRO A 7 8.61 23.63 5.80
CA PRO A 7 7.99 23.08 4.58
C PRO A 7 8.69 21.82 4.04
N GLU A 8 9.90 21.51 4.52
CA GLU A 8 10.59 20.24 4.27
C GLU A 8 10.10 19.11 5.19
N ASN A 9 9.49 19.43 6.33
CA ASN A 9 9.10 18.47 7.36
C ASN A 9 7.58 18.21 7.37
N SER A 10 6.89 18.52 6.26
CA SER A 10 5.48 18.19 6.11
C SER A 10 5.30 16.66 6.12
N PRO A 11 4.40 16.12 6.96
CA PRO A 11 4.13 14.68 7.00
C PRO A 11 3.53 14.16 5.68
N VAL A 12 3.12 15.05 4.78
CA VAL A 12 2.52 14.71 3.47
C VAL A 12 3.46 15.11 2.32
N PRO A 13 3.93 14.16 1.50
CA PRO A 13 4.79 14.43 0.35
C PRO A 13 4.15 15.39 -0.68
N LYS A 14 4.95 16.27 -1.30
CA LYS A 14 4.48 17.31 -2.25
C LYS A 14 3.65 16.79 -3.43
N TYR A 15 4.06 15.68 -4.05
CA TYR A 15 3.31 15.06 -5.16
C TYR A 15 1.97 14.45 -4.73
N MET A 16 1.78 14.25 -3.43
CA MET A 16 0.56 13.73 -2.84
C MET A 16 -0.41 14.84 -2.44
N GLN A 17 0.03 16.11 -2.43
CA GLN A 17 -0.86 17.25 -2.22
C GLN A 17 -1.86 17.40 -3.37
N ALA A 18 -1.56 16.85 -4.55
CA ALA A 18 -2.47 16.77 -5.68
C ALA A 18 -3.46 15.60 -5.61
N ALA A 19 -3.23 14.61 -4.74
CA ALA A 19 -4.12 13.47 -4.51
C ALA A 19 -4.67 13.58 -3.09
N GLU A 20 -5.90 14.09 -2.93
CA GLU A 20 -6.51 14.29 -1.62
C GLU A 20 -6.42 13.02 -0.75
N LEU A 21 -5.73 13.12 0.39
CA LEU A 21 -5.66 12.04 1.34
C LEU A 21 -7.05 11.76 1.93
N GLY A 22 -7.40 10.49 2.08
CA GLY A 22 -8.61 10.09 2.79
C GLY A 22 -8.60 10.60 4.24
N GLN A 23 -9.77 10.95 4.78
CA GLN A 23 -9.89 11.57 6.11
C GLN A 23 -9.26 10.72 7.22
N GLU A 24 -9.50 9.41 7.23
CA GLU A 24 -8.87 8.47 8.17
C GLU A 24 -7.34 8.46 8.05
N CYS A 25 -6.80 8.55 6.83
CA CYS A 25 -5.35 8.59 6.64
C CYS A 25 -4.77 9.88 7.23
N LYS A 26 -5.46 11.03 7.05
CA LYS A 26 -5.06 12.32 7.65
C LYS A 26 -5.08 12.28 9.18
N GLU A 27 -6.05 11.59 9.77
CA GLU A 27 -6.17 11.42 11.23
C GLU A 27 -5.14 10.44 11.79
N LEU A 28 -4.82 9.38 11.04
CA LEU A 28 -3.90 8.34 11.49
C LEU A 28 -2.43 8.74 11.37
N ILE A 29 -2.03 9.38 10.26
CA ILE A 29 -0.63 9.76 9.97
C ILE A 29 0.08 10.43 11.16
N PRO A 30 -0.49 11.45 11.85
CA PRO A 30 0.16 12.13 12.96
C PRO A 30 0.40 11.26 14.20
N THR A 31 -0.31 10.14 14.31
CA THR A 31 -0.24 9.21 15.46
C THR A 31 0.81 8.11 15.28
N LEU A 32 1.28 7.91 14.05
CA LEU A 32 2.22 6.83 13.73
C LEU A 32 3.68 7.30 13.84
N PRO A 33 4.60 6.42 14.27
CA PRO A 33 6.03 6.68 14.17
C PRO A 33 6.42 7.04 12.73
N LEU A 34 7.25 8.06 12.59
CA LEU A 34 7.70 8.62 11.32
C LEU A 34 9.20 8.44 11.18
N GLU A 35 9.64 7.90 10.05
CA GLU A 35 11.05 7.79 9.72
C GLU A 35 11.34 8.32 8.31
N LYS A 36 12.56 8.86 8.14
CA LYS A 36 13.00 9.36 6.84
C LYS A 36 13.39 8.20 5.95
N GLY A 37 12.78 8.13 4.78
CA GLY A 37 13.08 7.10 3.79
C GLY A 37 14.29 7.44 2.92
N TRP A 38 14.89 6.39 2.36
CA TRP A 38 15.94 6.50 1.35
C TRP A 38 15.39 6.70 -0.07
N ILE A 39 14.17 6.20 -0.35
CA ILE A 39 13.49 6.34 -1.65
C ILE A 39 12.37 7.40 -1.60
N THR A 40 11.59 7.43 -0.53
CA THR A 40 10.51 8.40 -0.31
C THR A 40 10.84 9.26 0.89
N SER A 41 10.31 10.49 0.93
CA SER A 41 10.60 11.44 2.02
C SER A 41 10.26 10.86 3.40
N HIS A 42 9.16 10.12 3.52
CA HIS A 42 8.64 9.67 4.81
C HIS A 42 8.05 8.25 4.73
N PHE A 43 8.31 7.46 5.76
CA PHE A 43 7.65 6.19 6.07
C PHE A 43 6.92 6.30 7.41
N HIS A 44 5.76 5.68 7.51
CA HIS A 44 4.99 5.54 8.73
C HIS A 44 4.99 4.08 9.17
N GLN A 45 5.19 3.82 10.47
CA GLN A 45 5.07 2.47 11.00
C GLN A 45 3.60 2.14 11.27
N TYR A 46 3.04 1.19 10.55
CA TYR A 46 1.67 0.72 10.71
C TYR A 46 1.64 -0.81 10.79
N GLN A 47 1.04 -1.35 11.86
CA GLN A 47 0.95 -2.80 12.12
C GLN A 47 2.29 -3.56 11.96
N GLY A 48 3.39 -2.95 12.39
CA GLY A 48 4.73 -3.56 12.31
C GLY A 48 5.46 -3.38 10.97
N PHE A 49 4.83 -2.76 9.97
CA PHE A 49 5.44 -2.48 8.67
C PHE A 49 5.72 -0.99 8.46
N TRP A 50 6.82 -0.68 7.80
CA TRP A 50 7.15 0.68 7.37
C TRP A 50 6.55 0.94 5.98
N LEU A 51 5.53 1.78 5.93
CA LEU A 51 4.75 2.06 4.73
C LEU A 51 4.93 3.52 4.31
N THR A 52 5.04 3.76 3.00
CA THR A 52 4.91 5.12 2.47
C THR A 52 3.48 5.61 2.70
N THR A 53 3.26 6.92 2.80
CA THR A 53 1.92 7.51 2.94
C THR A 53 0.94 6.99 1.87
N ARG A 54 1.42 6.77 0.65
CA ARG A 54 0.63 6.20 -0.46
C ARG A 54 0.21 4.76 -0.22
N ILE A 55 1.13 3.92 0.24
CA ILE A 55 0.82 2.53 0.53
C ILE A 55 -0.13 2.46 1.73
N LEU A 56 0.11 3.24 2.79
CA LEU A 56 -0.76 3.31 3.96
C LEU A 56 -2.21 3.66 3.58
N GLN A 57 -2.41 4.72 2.78
CA GLN A 57 -3.75 5.07 2.28
C GLN A 57 -4.38 3.91 1.49
N GLY A 58 -3.63 3.29 0.58
CA GLY A 58 -4.12 2.16 -0.20
C GLY A 58 -4.49 0.96 0.68
N THR A 59 -3.71 0.68 1.72
CA THR A 59 -3.98 -0.37 2.71
C THR A 59 -5.26 -0.09 3.47
N LEU A 60 -5.46 1.13 3.99
CA LEU A 60 -6.69 1.51 4.70
C LEU A 60 -7.93 1.39 3.81
N SER A 61 -7.86 1.88 2.57
CA SER A 61 -8.95 1.74 1.60
C SER A 61 -9.23 0.27 1.26
N CYS A 62 -8.19 -0.52 1.02
CA CYS A 62 -8.31 -1.95 0.73
C CYS A 62 -8.98 -2.70 1.90
N HIS A 63 -8.53 -2.47 3.13
CA HIS A 63 -9.12 -3.10 4.31
C HIS A 63 -10.61 -2.79 4.48
N LYS A 64 -11.07 -1.60 4.09
CA LYS A 64 -12.48 -1.19 4.21
C LYS A 64 -13.36 -1.68 3.09
N GLN A 65 -12.84 -1.77 1.88
CA GLN A 65 -13.65 -1.90 0.66
C GLN A 65 -13.46 -3.24 -0.05
N PHE A 66 -12.36 -3.95 0.19
CA PHE A 66 -12.11 -5.23 -0.45
C PHE A 66 -13.00 -6.32 0.18
N GLN A 67 -13.88 -6.89 -0.63
CA GLN A 67 -14.71 -8.04 -0.28
C GLN A 67 -14.18 -9.25 -1.02
N ALA A 68 -13.54 -10.17 -0.29
CA ALA A 68 -13.02 -11.40 -0.87
C ALA A 68 -14.17 -12.33 -1.27
N LEU A 69 -14.02 -12.95 -2.44
CA LEU A 69 -14.88 -14.05 -2.89
C LEU A 69 -14.14 -15.38 -2.70
N ASP A 70 -14.88 -16.47 -2.54
CA ASP A 70 -14.31 -17.82 -2.40
C ASP A 70 -13.51 -18.27 -3.64
N THR A 71 -13.72 -17.60 -4.78
CA THR A 71 -13.03 -17.84 -6.04
C THR A 71 -11.77 -17.00 -6.23
N ASP A 72 -11.51 -16.03 -5.35
CA ASP A 72 -10.39 -15.11 -5.51
C ASP A 72 -9.04 -15.78 -5.24
N ILE A 73 -8.03 -15.39 -6.02
CA ILE A 73 -6.66 -15.85 -5.86
C ILE A 73 -5.79 -14.64 -5.49
N LEU A 74 -5.31 -14.63 -4.24
CA LEU A 74 -4.39 -13.60 -3.75
C LEU A 74 -2.94 -14.01 -3.98
N ILE A 75 -2.20 -13.18 -4.72
CA ILE A 75 -0.76 -13.34 -4.93
C ILE A 75 -0.02 -12.39 -3.99
N VAL A 76 0.62 -12.93 -2.95
CA VAL A 76 1.39 -12.16 -1.96
C VAL A 76 2.88 -12.29 -2.26
N THR A 77 3.56 -11.17 -2.43
CA THR A 77 4.99 -11.13 -2.76
C THR A 77 5.65 -9.91 -2.13
N THR A 78 6.96 -10.00 -1.92
CA THR A 78 7.76 -8.81 -1.61
C THR A 78 7.94 -7.96 -2.88
N PRO A 79 8.08 -6.63 -2.75
CA PRO A 79 8.33 -5.77 -3.89
C PRO A 79 9.54 -6.25 -4.71
N LYS A 80 9.40 -6.22 -6.04
CA LYS A 80 10.43 -6.60 -7.03
C LYS A 80 10.80 -8.09 -7.10
N ALA A 81 10.09 -8.99 -6.43
CA ALA A 81 10.33 -10.43 -6.49
C ALA A 81 9.78 -11.14 -7.76
N GLY A 82 9.78 -10.48 -8.93
CA GLY A 82 9.33 -11.11 -10.18
C GLY A 82 7.81 -11.30 -10.31
N THR A 83 7.01 -10.37 -9.78
CA THR A 83 5.54 -10.45 -9.80
C THR A 83 4.93 -10.57 -11.18
N THR A 84 5.59 -10.10 -12.24
CA THR A 84 5.11 -10.25 -13.62
C THR A 84 5.03 -11.72 -14.03
N TRP A 85 6.12 -12.48 -13.82
CA TRP A 85 6.16 -13.91 -14.14
C TRP A 85 5.17 -14.69 -13.28
N LEU A 86 5.10 -14.39 -11.99
CA LEU A 86 4.17 -15.06 -11.09
C LEU A 86 2.70 -14.79 -11.43
N LYS A 87 2.34 -13.56 -11.81
CA LYS A 87 1.00 -13.21 -12.30
C LYS A 87 0.65 -13.99 -13.58
N ALA A 88 1.58 -14.04 -14.54
CA ALA A 88 1.37 -14.77 -15.80
C ALA A 88 1.13 -16.26 -15.57
N LEU A 89 1.98 -16.91 -14.76
CA LEU A 89 1.83 -18.32 -14.42
C LEU A 89 0.51 -18.60 -13.69
N THR A 90 0.17 -17.79 -12.68
CA THR A 90 -1.08 -17.96 -11.92
C THR A 90 -2.31 -17.85 -12.83
N PHE A 91 -2.29 -16.89 -13.77
CA PHE A 91 -3.36 -16.72 -14.74
C PHE A 91 -3.51 -17.94 -15.66
N CYS A 92 -2.40 -18.45 -16.20
CA CYS A 92 -2.40 -19.66 -17.03
C CYS A 92 -2.99 -20.86 -16.29
N PHE A 93 -2.56 -21.11 -15.06
CA PHE A 93 -3.07 -22.23 -14.25
C PHE A 93 -4.55 -22.11 -13.90
N ALA A 94 -5.01 -20.91 -13.52
CA ALA A 94 -6.41 -20.67 -13.21
C ALA A 94 -7.30 -20.94 -14.44
N LYS A 95 -6.84 -20.53 -15.63
CA LYS A 95 -7.55 -20.77 -16.89
C LYS A 95 -7.56 -22.24 -17.30
N SER A 96 -6.44 -22.95 -17.17
CA SER A 96 -6.40 -24.39 -17.44
C SER A 96 -7.38 -25.15 -16.56
N ARG A 97 -7.44 -24.85 -15.25
CA ARG A 97 -8.41 -25.48 -14.33
C ARG A 97 -9.86 -25.22 -14.72
N GLN A 98 -10.19 -24.03 -15.22
CA GLN A 98 -11.55 -23.72 -15.65
C GLN A 98 -11.97 -24.57 -16.87
N ILE A 99 -11.03 -24.91 -17.76
CA ILE A 99 -11.29 -25.69 -18.98
C ILE A 99 -11.55 -27.17 -18.66
N PHE A 100 -10.89 -27.74 -17.64
CA PHE A 100 -11.01 -29.17 -17.28
C PHE A 100 -12.17 -29.51 -16.32
N ASN A 101 -12.95 -28.53 -15.87
CA ASN A 101 -14.14 -28.74 -15.02
C ASN A 101 -15.47 -28.68 -15.82
N TYR A 102 -15.40 -28.83 -17.13
CA TYR A 102 -16.52 -29.07 -18.05
C TYR A 102 -16.29 -30.41 -18.77
#